data_AF-A0A060CGA8-F1
#
_entry.id   AF-A0A060CGA8-F1
#
_cell.length_a   1.000
_cell.length_b   1.000
_cell.length_c   1.000
_cell.angle_alpha   90.00
_cell.angle_beta   90.00
_cell.angle_gamma   90.00
#
_symmetry.space_group_name_H-M   'P 1'
#
loop_
_entity.id
_entity.type
_entity.pdbx_description
1 polymer ?
#
loop_
_entity_poly.entity_id
_entity_poly.type
_entity_poly.pdbx_seq_one_letter_code
_entity_poly.pdbx_strand_id
1 'polypeptide(L)'
;MNYTDAKTPFTRIIEHKHFEFGKGDKNKTIITREYPKTWHRGDEPYYPVNNSANNALYKKYKELADTKADNIIFRWSIRTISLL
;
A
#
# COMPACT_ATOMS: atom_id res chain seq x y z
N MET A 1 2.30 -6.77 16.76
CA MET A 1 3.26 -7.89 16.84
C MET A 1 3.57 -8.41 15.44
N ASN A 2 4.85 -8.54 15.09
CA ASN A 2 5.29 -9.04 13.79
C ASN A 2 5.63 -10.53 13.87
N TYR A 3 5.32 -11.27 12.81
CA TYR A 3 5.62 -12.69 12.64
C TYR A 3 6.52 -12.84 11.43
N THR A 4 7.75 -13.29 11.65
CA THR A 4 8.82 -13.28 10.63
C THR A 4 9.17 -14.68 10.12
N ASP A 5 8.45 -15.70 10.57
CA ASP A 5 8.61 -17.07 10.07
C ASP A 5 7.77 -17.28 8.80
N ALA A 6 8.21 -18.21 7.95
CA ALA A 6 7.53 -18.47 6.68
C ALA A 6 6.26 -19.35 6.81
N LYS A 7 6.02 -19.98 7.96
CA LYS A 7 4.88 -20.89 8.16
C LYS A 7 3.62 -20.14 8.58
N THR A 8 3.78 -18.98 9.23
CA THR A 8 2.66 -18.12 9.62
C THR A 8 2.06 -17.41 8.39
N PRO A 9 0.75 -17.49 8.16
CA PRO A 9 0.13 -16.99 6.93
C PRO A 9 -0.08 -15.45 6.90
N PHE A 10 0.17 -14.75 8.00
CA PHE A 10 0.04 -13.29 8.14
C PHE A 10 1.35 -12.67 8.64
N THR A 11 1.62 -11.41 8.30
CA THR A 11 2.88 -10.71 8.66
C THR A 11 2.83 -10.10 10.06
N ARG A 12 1.65 -9.68 10.51
CA ARG A 12 1.47 -9.05 11.82
C ARG A 12 0.05 -9.18 12.36
N ILE A 13 -0.02 -9.11 13.69
CA ILE A 13 -1.25 -8.83 14.43
C ILE A 13 -1.16 -7.41 14.98
N ILE A 14 -2.16 -6.60 14.66
CA ILE A 14 -2.34 -5.26 15.18
C ILE A 14 -3.49 -5.31 16.19
N GLU A 15 -3.22 -4.97 17.45
CA GLU A 15 -4.24 -4.83 18.48
C GLU A 15 -4.53 -3.35 18.69
N HIS A 16 -5.68 -2.90 18.19
CA HIS A 16 -5.97 -1.48 18.00
C HIS A 16 -6.09 -0.67 19.30
N LYS A 17 -6.48 -1.32 20.40
CA LYS A 17 -6.66 -0.65 21.71
C LYS A 17 -5.39 0.02 22.22
N HIS A 18 -4.22 -0.41 21.76
CA HIS A 18 -2.93 0.13 22.15
C HIS A 18 -2.55 1.42 21.43
N PHE A 19 -3.22 1.77 20.32
CA PHE A 19 -2.99 3.06 19.67
C PHE A 19 -3.60 4.23 20.43
N GLU A 20 -4.69 3.98 21.17
CA GLU A 20 -5.40 5.01 21.94
C GLU A 20 -5.25 4.83 23.46
N PHE A 21 -4.20 4.14 23.91
CA PHE A 21 -3.81 4.00 25.33
C PHE A 21 -4.97 3.82 26.33
N GLY A 22 -5.93 2.95 26.01
CA GLY A 22 -7.02 2.59 26.93
C GLY A 22 -8.31 3.41 26.81
N LYS A 23 -8.50 4.21 25.75
CA LYS A 23 -9.80 4.83 25.43
C LYS A 23 -10.88 3.83 24.96
N GLY A 24 -10.51 2.56 24.72
CA GLY A 24 -11.44 1.49 24.32
C GLY A 24 -12.13 0.78 25.49
N ASP A 25 -13.04 -0.14 25.15
CA ASP A 25 -13.68 -1.04 26.12
C ASP A 25 -12.62 -1.92 26.83
N LYS A 26 -12.62 -1.91 28.17
CA LYS A 26 -11.63 -2.64 28.98
C LYS A 26 -11.73 -4.16 28.85
N ASN A 27 -12.91 -4.67 28.52
CA ASN A 27 -13.20 -6.11 28.46
C ASN A 27 -13.23 -6.64 27.03
N LYS A 28 -12.97 -5.79 26.02
CA LYS A 28 -12.98 -6.17 24.61
C LYS A 28 -11.74 -5.65 23.90
N THR A 29 -11.39 -6.32 22.80
CA THR A 29 -10.30 -5.89 21.93
C THR A 29 -10.62 -6.24 20.49
N ILE A 30 -10.08 -5.45 19.57
CA ILE A 30 -10.15 -5.70 18.13
C ILE A 30 -8.73 -5.96 17.67
N ILE A 31 -8.55 -7.11 17.02
CA ILE A 31 -7.29 -7.50 16.40
C ILE A 31 -7.47 -7.56 14.88
N THR A 32 -6.45 -7.10 14.16
CA THR A 32 -6.35 -7.29 12.71
C THR A 32 -5.14 -8.18 12.42
N ARG A 33 -5.36 -9.22 11.62
CA ARG A 33 -4.29 -9.99 10.98
C ARG A 33 -4.05 -9.42 9.59
N GLU A 34 -2.82 -9.02 9.31
CA GLU A 34 -2.45 -8.50 7.99
C GLU A 34 -1.91 -9.62 7.09
N TYR A 35 -2.55 -9.82 5.95
CA TYR A 35 -2.15 -10.83 4.97
C TYR A 35 -1.50 -10.16 3.76
N PRO A 36 -0.29 -10.56 3.36
CA PRO A 36 0.31 -10.09 2.12
C PRO A 36 -0.44 -10.71 0.94
N LYS A 37 -0.59 -9.95 -0.14
CA LYS A 37 -1.27 -10.39 -1.36
C LYS A 37 -0.54 -9.82 -2.57
N THR A 38 -0.36 -10.65 -3.60
CA THR A 38 0.04 -10.15 -4.92
C THR A 38 -1.04 -9.26 -5.48
N TRP A 39 -0.68 -8.03 -5.86
CA TRP A 39 -1.63 -7.06 -6.38
C TRP A 39 -2.20 -7.50 -7.74
N HIS A 40 -3.50 -7.29 -7.93
CA HIS A 40 -4.19 -7.40 -9.20
C HIS A 40 -5.01 -6.13 -9.48
N ARG A 41 -5.35 -5.89 -10.74
CA ARG A 41 -6.25 -4.77 -11.09
C ARG A 41 -7.57 -4.91 -10.35
N GLY A 42 -7.99 -3.83 -9.68
CA GLY A 42 -9.16 -3.81 -8.79
C GLY A 42 -8.80 -3.92 -7.31
N ASP A 43 -7.59 -4.39 -6.98
CA ASP A 43 -7.07 -4.31 -5.62
C ASP A 43 -6.58 -2.89 -5.31
N GLU A 44 -6.74 -2.46 -4.06
CA GLU A 44 -6.07 -1.26 -3.55
C GLU A 44 -4.56 -1.55 -3.50
N PRO A 45 -3.73 -0.77 -4.21
CA PRO A 45 -2.30 -0.96 -4.11
C PRO A 45 -1.80 -0.30 -2.81
N TYR A 46 -0.87 -0.97 -2.15
CA TYR A 46 -0.28 -0.51 -0.88
C TYR A 46 1.22 -0.22 -1.00
N TYR A 47 1.95 -1.10 -1.68
CA TYR A 47 3.41 -1.03 -1.78
C TYR A 47 3.86 -1.14 -3.24
N PRO A 48 4.61 -0.15 -3.77
CA PRO A 48 5.20 -0.28 -5.10
C PRO A 48 6.30 -1.34 -5.08
N VAL A 49 6.33 -2.18 -6.11
CA VAL A 49 7.41 -3.16 -6.30
C VAL A 49 8.53 -2.52 -7.11
N ASN A 50 9.60 -2.10 -6.44
CA ASN A 50 10.74 -1.43 -7.08
C ASN A 50 11.69 -2.44 -7.72
N ASN A 51 11.45 -2.77 -8.99
CA ASN A 51 12.32 -3.61 -9.80
C ASN A 51 12.64 -2.94 -11.15
N SER A 52 13.58 -3.50 -11.90
CA SER A 52 14.05 -2.92 -13.18
C SER A 52 12.90 -2.73 -14.19
N ALA A 53 12.00 -3.70 -14.30
CA ALA A 53 10.87 -3.65 -15.22
C ALA A 53 9.88 -2.51 -14.86
N ASN A 54 9.48 -2.43 -13.60
CA ASN A 54 8.56 -1.41 -13.10
C ASN A 54 9.19 -0.01 -13.15
N ASN A 55 10.48 0.11 -12.85
CA ASN A 55 11.21 1.37 -12.96
C ASN A 55 11.31 1.85 -14.41
N ALA A 56 11.53 0.94 -15.37
CA ALA A 56 11.53 1.27 -16.79
C ALA A 56 10.14 1.74 -17.27
N LEU A 57 9.08 1.06 -16.83
CA LEU A 57 7.70 1.45 -17.12
C LEU A 57 7.36 2.82 -16.53
N TYR A 58 7.73 3.06 -15.27
CA TYR A 58 7.55 4.35 -14.61
C TYR A 58 8.22 5.49 -15.39
N LYS A 59 9.46 5.31 -15.85
CA LYS A 59 10.17 6.32 -16.65
C LYS A 59 9.39 6.72 -17.90
N LYS A 60 8.80 5.76 -18.61
CA LYS A 60 7.98 6.03 -19.79
C LYS A 60 6.73 6.85 -19.45
N TYR A 61 6.04 6.51 -18.37
CA TYR A 61 4.87 7.29 -17.93
C TYR A 61 5.26 8.68 -17.45
N LYS A 62 6.41 8.82 -16.79
CA LYS A 62 6.94 10.12 -16.39
C LYS A 62 7.22 11.00 -17.61
N GLU A 63 7.91 10.47 -18.61
CA GLU A 63 8.17 11.20 -19.87
C GLU A 63 6.88 11.63 -20.57
N LEU A 64 5.86 10.77 -20.59
CA LEU A 64 4.55 11.12 -21.14
C LEU A 64 3.87 12.25 -20.34
N ALA A 65 3.92 12.19 -19.00
CA ALA A 65 3.39 13.25 -18.16
C ALA A 65 4.13 14.58 -18.41
N ASP A 66 5.46 14.54 -18.48
CA ASP A 66 6.30 15.72 -18.66
C ASP A 66 6.12 16.37 -20.06
N THR A 67 5.74 15.58 -21.08
CA THR A 67 5.65 16.05 -22.48
C THR A 67 4.25 16.31 -23.00
N LYS A 68 3.22 15.68 -22.41
CA LYS A 68 1.84 15.72 -22.96
C LYS A 68 0.80 16.30 -22.01
N ALA A 69 1.13 16.54 -20.75
CA ALA A 69 0.16 16.92 -19.72
C ALA A 69 0.36 18.37 -19.25
N ASP A 70 0.18 19.32 -20.18
CA ASP A 70 0.26 20.74 -19.85
C ASP A 70 -0.82 21.12 -18.83
N ASN A 71 -0.42 21.83 -17.78
CA ASN A 71 -1.27 22.27 -16.65
C ASN A 71 -1.83 21.14 -15.75
N ILE A 72 -1.26 19.92 -15.80
CA ILE A 72 -1.62 18.82 -14.90
C ILE A 72 -0.45 18.53 -13.96
N ILE A 73 -0.72 18.51 -12.64
CA ILE A 73 0.28 18.13 -11.64
C ILE A 73 -0.04 16.72 -11.12
N PHE A 74 0.87 15.78 -11.37
CA PHE A 74 0.79 14.43 -10.81
C PHE A 74 1.44 14.41 -9.41
N ARG A 75 0.66 14.08 -8.36
CA ARG A 75 1.17 13.96 -6.98
C ARG A 75 1.12 12.51 -6.48
N TRP A 76 1.91 12.24 -5.43
CA TRP A 76 2.23 10.91 -4.91
C TRP A 76 1.12 10.19 -4.15
N SER A 77 1.30 8.86 -4.12
CA SER A 77 0.44 7.77 -3.65
C SER A 77 -0.61 7.31 -4.65
N ILE A 78 -0.14 6.45 -5.58
CA ILE A 78 -0.86 5.31 -6.18
C ILE A 78 -2.12 5.59 -7.05
N ARG A 79 -2.76 6.75 -6.91
CA ARG A 79 -3.98 7.15 -7.66
C ARG A 79 -3.70 7.94 -8.93
N THR A 80 -2.44 8.19 -9.23
CA THR A 80 -2.01 8.99 -10.39
C THR A 80 -0.95 8.16 -11.10
N ILE A 81 -1.33 7.24 -11.98
CA ILE A 81 -1.74 7.49 -13.37
C ILE A 81 -2.91 6.55 -13.71
N SER A 82 -4.14 7.02 -13.53
CA SER A 82 -5.27 6.49 -14.30
C SER A 82 -5.39 7.37 -15.53
N LEU A 83 -5.11 6.80 -16.70
CA LEU A 83 -5.45 7.43 -17.99
C LEU A 83 -6.97 7.64 -18.02
N LEU A 84 -7.39 8.90 -18.14
CA LEU A 84 -8.56 9.21 -18.96
C LEU A 84 -8.16 9.04 -20.43
#